data_AF-A0A9P7DR66-F1
#
_entry.id   AF-A0A9P7DR66-F1
#
_cell.length_a   1.000
_cell.length_b   1.000
_cell.length_c   1.000
_cell.angle_alpha   90.00
_cell.angle_beta   90.00
_cell.angle_gamma   90.00
#
_symmetry.space_group_name_H-M   'P 1'
#
loop_
_entity.id
_entity.type
_entity.pdbx_description
1 polymer ?
#
loop_
_entity_poly.entity_id
_entity_poly.type
_entity_poly.pdbx_seq_one_letter_code
_entity_poly.pdbx_strand_id
1 'polypeptide(L)'
;HAAVEVPGKKSPFETQHDKNLFFSTVKQIVTESIVPEGYGLLPDEQGDDAAMIEVLQFGRHGTKSITVSLSDPIWEACATLWCQGLSALSLFETEGYL
;
A
#
# COMPACT_ATOMS: atom_id res chain seq x y z
N HIS A 1 -18.81 -9.08 -20.86
CA HIS A 1 -18.49 -8.65 -19.49
C HIS A 1 -19.42 -7.49 -19.13
N ALA A 2 -20.07 -7.54 -17.96
CA ALA A 2 -20.85 -6.40 -17.46
C ALA A 2 -19.89 -5.27 -17.10
N ALA A 3 -20.31 -4.01 -17.33
CA ALA A 3 -19.50 -2.85 -16.97
C ALA A 3 -19.36 -2.77 -15.45
N VAL A 4 -18.14 -2.57 -14.97
CA VAL A 4 -17.87 -2.29 -13.56
C VAL A 4 -18.21 -0.82 -13.33
N GLU A 5 -19.04 -0.52 -12.32
CA GLU A 5 -19.27 0.86 -11.91
C GLU A 5 -17.95 1.46 -11.44
N VAL A 6 -17.49 2.46 -12.18
CA VAL A 6 -16.33 3.25 -11.78
C VAL A 6 -16.81 4.45 -10.96
N PRO A 7 -16.09 4.83 -9.90
CA PRO A 7 -16.40 6.04 -9.15
C PRO A 7 -16.47 7.26 -10.08
N GLY A 8 -17.54 8.05 -9.97
CA GLY A 8 -17.71 9.27 -10.76
C GLY A 8 -16.75 10.40 -10.36
N LYS A 9 -16.21 10.35 -9.13
CA LYS A 9 -15.22 11.31 -8.61
C LYS A 9 -13.81 10.90 -9.07
N LYS A 10 -13.00 11.88 -9.49
CA LYS A 10 -11.59 11.67 -9.89
C LYS A 10 -10.62 11.55 -8.71
N SER A 11 -11.09 11.85 -7.50
CA SER A 11 -10.32 11.92 -6.28
C SER A 11 -11.14 11.32 -5.14
N PRO A 12 -10.51 10.57 -4.22
CA PRO A 12 -11.18 10.13 -3.00
C PRO A 12 -11.45 11.30 -2.06
N PHE A 13 -10.62 12.35 -2.09
CA PHE A 13 -10.81 13.55 -1.25
C PHE A 13 -11.85 14.49 -1.81
N GLU A 14 -12.76 14.98 -0.95
CA GLU A 14 -13.78 15.97 -1.29
C GLU A 14 -13.19 17.37 -1.48
N THR A 15 -12.20 17.73 -0.66
CA THR A 15 -11.55 19.04 -0.73
C THR A 15 -10.04 18.95 -0.93
N GLN A 16 -9.46 20.04 -1.45
CA GLN A 16 -8.00 20.17 -1.53
C GLN A 16 -7.35 20.23 -0.14
N HIS A 17 -8.09 20.67 0.89
CA HIS A 17 -7.62 20.72 2.26
C HIS A 17 -7.40 19.31 2.81
N ASP A 18 -8.39 18.41 2.67
CA ASP A 18 -8.31 17.03 3.17
C ASP A 18 -7.20 16.26 2.45
N LYS A 19 -7.07 16.49 1.13
CA LYS A 19 -5.95 15.95 0.35
C LYS A 19 -4.59 16.41 0.90
N ASN A 20 -4.44 17.70 1.20
CA ASN A 20 -3.19 18.22 1.76
C ASN A 20 -2.91 17.65 3.15
N LEU A 21 -3.95 17.53 3.99
CA LEU A 21 -3.86 16.94 5.32
C LEU A 21 -3.45 15.46 5.26
N PHE A 22 -4.00 14.71 4.32
CA PHE A 22 -3.61 13.32 4.07
C PHE A 22 -2.12 13.21 3.72
N PHE A 23 -1.65 13.98 2.72
CA PHE A 23 -0.25 13.91 2.32
C PHE A 23 0.71 14.42 3.41
N SER A 24 0.32 15.39 4.24
CA SER A 24 1.13 15.78 5.39
C SER A 24 1.20 14.68 6.45
N THR A 25 0.08 13.99 6.68
CA THR A 25 0.00 12.88 7.64
C THR A 25 0.86 11.70 7.18
N VAL A 26 0.72 11.27 5.91
CA VAL A 26 1.58 10.23 5.33
C VAL A 26 3.04 10.63 5.38
N LYS A 27 3.37 11.89 5.06
CA LYS A 27 4.76 12.38 5.15
C LYS A 27 5.30 12.27 6.58
N GLN A 28 4.48 12.58 7.60
CA GLN A 28 4.88 12.44 8.99
C GLN A 28 5.12 10.97 9.37
N ILE A 29 4.19 10.07 9.04
CA ILE A 29 4.31 8.62 9.27
C ILE A 29 5.61 8.07 8.63
N VAL A 30 5.89 8.46 7.38
CA VAL A 30 7.14 8.10 6.67
C VAL A 30 8.36 8.66 7.40
N THR A 31 8.33 9.93 7.81
CA THR A 31 9.47 10.58 8.50
C THR A 31 9.77 9.92 9.83
N GLU A 32 8.73 9.50 10.55
CA GLU A 32 8.83 8.80 11.83
C GLU A 32 9.09 7.29 11.66
N SER A 33 9.17 6.79 10.42
CA SER A 33 9.38 5.36 10.10
C SER A 33 8.36 4.44 10.77
N ILE A 34 7.11 4.90 10.89
CA ILE A 34 6.03 4.13 11.50
C ILE A 34 5.58 3.04 10.52
N VAL A 35 5.67 1.77 10.91
CA VAL A 35 5.12 0.65 10.15
C VAL A 35 3.77 0.27 10.77
N PRO A 36 2.64 0.44 10.07
CA PRO A 36 1.34 0.08 10.60
C PRO A 36 1.20 -1.43 10.82
N GLU A 37 0.54 -1.81 11.92
CA GLU A 37 0.12 -3.19 12.20
C GLU A 37 -1.04 -3.62 11.30
N GLY A 38 -1.23 -4.92 11.15
CA GLY A 38 -2.29 -5.57 10.39
C GLY A 38 -1.95 -5.84 8.92
N TYR A 39 -0.72 -5.56 8.48
CA TYR A 39 -0.33 -5.61 7.07
C TYR A 39 0.70 -6.69 6.74
N GLY A 40 1.19 -7.44 7.71
CA GLY A 40 2.16 -8.53 7.45
C GLY A 40 3.58 -8.02 7.17
N LEU A 41 3.89 -6.80 7.61
CA LEU A 41 5.21 -6.18 7.41
C LEU A 41 6.07 -6.22 8.68
N LEU A 42 5.45 -6.31 9.85
CA LEU A 42 6.20 -6.42 11.09
C LEU A 42 6.79 -7.82 11.24
N PRO A 43 7.97 -7.95 11.86
CA PRO A 43 8.61 -9.26 12.06
C PRO A 43 7.70 -10.28 12.76
N ASP A 44 6.87 -9.84 13.70
CA ASP A 44 5.93 -10.70 14.43
C ASP A 44 4.70 -11.11 13.61
N GLU A 45 4.42 -10.42 12.50
CA GLU A 45 3.31 -10.74 11.58
C GLU A 45 3.77 -11.61 10.41
N GLN A 46 5.07 -11.59 10.11
CA GLN A 46 5.69 -12.45 9.12
C GLN A 46 5.81 -13.86 9.70
N GLY A 47 5.03 -14.81 9.19
CA GLY A 47 5.11 -16.20 9.64
C GLY A 47 6.51 -16.79 9.43
N ASP A 48 6.84 -17.87 10.16
CA ASP A 48 8.13 -18.58 10.10
C ASP A 48 8.55 -19.02 8.68
N ASP A 49 7.57 -19.12 7.77
CA ASP A 49 7.73 -19.54 6.37
C ASP A 49 7.41 -18.39 5.40
N ALA A 50 7.66 -17.13 5.82
CA ALA A 50 7.62 -15.98 4.93
C ALA A 50 8.64 -16.23 3.81
N ALA A 51 8.17 -16.81 2.71
CA ALA A 51 8.96 -16.96 1.51
C ALA A 51 9.36 -15.54 1.11
N MET A 52 10.61 -15.17 1.42
CA MET A 52 11.20 -13.86 1.13
C MET A 52 11.42 -13.67 -0.37
N ILE A 53 10.62 -14.34 -1.19
CA ILE A 53 10.77 -14.53 -2.61
C ILE A 53 9.36 -14.61 -3.21
N GLU A 54 9.01 -13.63 -4.02
CA GLU A 54 7.79 -13.62 -4.82
C GLU A 54 8.15 -13.83 -6.30
N VAL A 55 7.38 -14.64 -7.00
CA VAL A 55 7.60 -14.93 -8.43
C VAL A 55 6.52 -14.24 -9.26
N LEU A 56 6.88 -13.12 -9.88
CA LEU A 56 5.98 -12.37 -10.74
C LEU A 56 6.02 -12.94 -12.17
N GLN A 57 4.87 -13.41 -12.65
CA GLN A 57 4.73 -13.89 -14.03
C GLN A 57 4.48 -12.71 -14.97
N PHE A 58 5.19 -12.66 -16.10
CA PHE A 58 5.05 -11.59 -17.11
C PHE A 58 5.16 -12.10 -18.55
N GLY A 59 4.81 -11.22 -19.50
CA GLY A 59 4.79 -11.53 -20.93
C GLY A 59 3.51 -12.24 -21.41
N ARG A 60 3.47 -12.57 -22.71
CA ARG A 60 2.30 -13.21 -23.32
C ARG A 60 2.11 -14.60 -22.70
N HIS A 61 0.95 -14.83 -22.11
CA HIS A 61 0.57 -16.06 -21.39
C HIS A 61 1.43 -16.41 -20.16
N GLY A 62 2.14 -15.46 -19.54
CA GLY A 62 2.96 -15.75 -18.35
C GLY A 62 4.14 -16.69 -18.64
N THR A 63 4.68 -16.64 -19.85
CA THR A 63 5.81 -17.51 -20.29
C THR A 63 7.15 -17.12 -19.67
N LYS A 64 7.22 -15.97 -18.99
CA LYS A 64 8.41 -15.49 -18.31
C LYS A 64 8.06 -15.21 -16.85
N SER A 65 9.02 -15.44 -15.97
CA SER A 65 8.92 -15.08 -14.56
C SER A 65 10.12 -14.26 -14.13
N ILE A 66 9.89 -13.37 -13.18
CA ILE A 66 10.95 -12.69 -12.43
C ILE A 66 10.77 -13.03 -10.95
N THR A 67 11.86 -13.48 -10.35
CA THR A 67 11.94 -13.76 -8.93
C THR A 67 12.37 -12.49 -8.22
N VAL A 68 11.53 -11.97 -7.34
CA VAL A 68 11.77 -10.77 -6.54
C VAL A 68 12.00 -11.22 -5.11
N SER A 69 13.13 -10.82 -4.51
CA SER A 69 13.30 -11.00 -3.08
C SER A 69 12.36 -10.02 -2.37
N LEU A 70 11.48 -10.51 -1.50
CA LEU A 70 10.71 -9.62 -0.60
C LEU A 70 11.63 -8.94 0.42
N SER A 71 12.79 -9.53 0.68
CA SER A 71 13.90 -8.89 1.39
C SER A 71 14.72 -7.92 0.52
N ASP A 72 14.29 -7.63 -0.72
CA ASP A 72 14.86 -6.53 -1.51
C ASP A 72 14.48 -5.21 -0.82
N PRO A 73 15.45 -4.37 -0.42
CA PRO A 73 15.19 -3.09 0.23
C PRO A 73 14.22 -2.19 -0.56
N ILE A 74 14.14 -2.35 -1.88
CA ILE A 74 13.19 -1.63 -2.73
C ILE A 74 11.75 -2.12 -2.50
N TRP A 75 11.54 -3.43 -2.42
CA TRP A 75 10.22 -4.00 -2.17
C TRP A 75 9.72 -3.60 -0.78
N GLU A 76 10.56 -3.74 0.23
CA GLU A 76 10.22 -3.40 1.62
C GLU A 76 9.84 -1.92 1.75
N ALA A 77 10.61 -1.02 1.12
CA ALA A 77 10.29 0.40 1.10
C ALA A 77 8.96 0.71 0.41
N CYS A 78 8.68 0.05 -0.73
CA CYS A 78 7.41 0.23 -1.44
C CYS A 78 6.22 -0.33 -0.66
N ALA A 79 6.35 -1.52 -0.08
CA ALA A 79 5.32 -2.17 0.70
C ALA A 79 4.99 -1.37 1.97
N THR A 80 6.02 -0.88 2.66
CA THR A 80 5.88 0.00 3.82
C THR A 80 5.12 1.27 3.46
N LEU A 81 5.54 1.97 2.40
CA LEU A 81 4.87 3.20 1.96
C LEU A 81 3.41 2.96 1.58
N TRP A 82 3.11 1.83 0.94
CA TRP A 82 1.74 1.46 0.58
C TRP A 82 0.89 1.25 1.83
N CYS A 83 1.39 0.51 2.82
CA CYS A 83 0.67 0.26 4.07
C CYS A 83 0.46 1.55 4.88
N GLN A 84 1.47 2.42 4.93
CA GLN A 84 1.36 3.75 5.56
C GLN A 84 0.27 4.60 4.90
N GLY A 85 0.25 4.65 3.57
CA GLY A 85 -0.76 5.38 2.81
C GLY A 85 -2.16 4.80 3.02
N LEU A 86 -2.30 3.48 2.98
CA LEU A 86 -3.58 2.80 3.17
C LEU A 86 -4.13 2.98 4.59
N SER A 87 -3.28 2.81 5.61
CA SER A 87 -3.66 3.04 7.02
C SER A 87 -4.12 4.47 7.26
N ALA A 88 -3.40 5.46 6.68
CA ALA A 88 -3.82 6.85 6.74
C ALA A 88 -5.17 7.09 6.02
N LEU A 89 -5.43 6.43 4.89
CA LEU A 89 -6.74 6.52 4.21
C LEU A 89 -7.86 5.93 5.06
N SER A 90 -7.63 4.78 5.69
CA SER A 90 -8.61 4.15 6.58
C SER A 90 -8.92 5.01 7.81
N LEU A 91 -7.92 5.73 8.35
CA LEU A 91 -8.13 6.72 9.40
C LEU A 91 -9.04 7.86 8.91
N PHE A 92 -8.76 8.41 7.73
CA PHE A 92 -9.54 9.50 7.16
C PHE A 92 -10.99 9.09 6.82
N GLU A 93 -11.19 7.86 6.35
CA GLU A 93 -12.52 7.29 6.14
C GLU A 93 -13.29 7.16 7.47
N THR A 94 -12.61 6.67 8.52
CA THR A 94 -13.21 6.52 9.86
C THR A 94 -13.56 7.87 10.50
N GLU A 95 -12.73 8.89 10.27
CA GLU A 95 -12.93 10.25 10.80
C GLU A 95 -13.88 11.11 9.95
N GLY A 96 -14.30 10.63 8.77
CA GLY A 96 -15.28 11.30 7.91
C GLY A 96 -14.71 12.38 6.99
N TYR A 97 -13.43 12.29 6.63
CA TYR A 97 -12.75 13.20 5.69
C TYR A 97 -12.85 12.75 4.20
N LEU A 98 -13.46 11.59 3.93
CA LEU A 98 -13.59 10.96 2.61
C LEU A 98 -15.06 10.72 2.24
#